data_AF-A0A1S3Y6X4-F1
#
_entry.id   AF-A0A1S3Y6X4-F1
#
_cell.length_a   1.000
_cell.length_b   1.000
_cell.length_c   1.000
_cell.angle_alpha   90.00
_cell.angle_beta   90.00
_cell.angle_gamma   90.00
#
_symmetry.space_group_name_H-M   'P 1'
#
loop_
_entity.id
_entity.type
_entity.pdbx_description
1 polymer ?
#
loop_
_entity_poly.entity_id
_entity_poly.type
_entity_poly.pdbx_seq_one_letter_code
_entity_poly.pdbx_strand_id
1 'polypeptide(L)'
;MEIVESILNLPLQDPPGEDFSASDLSWTKVGNVERYDDVALILYDRVDAFIIGECCNVEFPTRFHIERGRKRSRGSLKEYKHDDYLEYRLYELSELMDLKMESSL
;
A
#
# COMPACT_ATOMS: atom_id res chain seq x y z
N MET A 1 -9.99 21.32 18.82
CA MET A 1 -10.80 20.14 18.43
C MET A 1 -9.85 18.97 18.40
N GLU A 2 -10.01 18.03 19.33
CA GLU A 2 -9.27 16.76 19.31
C GLU A 2 -9.86 15.91 18.18
N ILE A 3 -9.21 15.89 17.02
CA ILE A 3 -9.55 14.91 15.99
C ILE A 3 -8.67 13.70 16.26
N VAL A 4 -9.18 12.75 17.04
CA VAL A 4 -8.57 11.43 17.19
C VAL A 4 -9.60 10.40 16.73
N GLU A 5 -9.83 10.31 15.43
CA GLU A 5 -10.44 9.10 14.89
C GLU A 5 -9.41 7.99 15.01
N SER A 6 -9.65 7.04 15.92
CA SER A 6 -8.81 5.84 16.04
C SER A 6 -8.81 5.08 14.72
N ILE A 7 -7.66 4.54 14.31
CA ILE A 7 -7.55 3.66 13.13
C ILE A 7 -8.57 2.51 13.20
N LEU A 8 -8.91 2.06 14.41
CA LEU A 8 -9.89 1.00 14.65
C LEU A 8 -11.33 1.40 14.29
N ASN A 9 -11.63 2.69 14.15
CA ASN A 9 -12.95 3.21 13.79
C ASN A 9 -13.07 3.53 12.30
N LEU A 10 -12.00 3.38 11.52
CA LEU A 10 -12.04 3.67 10.09
C LEU A 10 -12.95 2.68 9.36
N PRO A 11 -13.81 3.16 8.44
CA PRO A 11 -14.61 2.27 7.62
C PRO A 11 -13.68 1.47 6.69
N LEU A 12 -13.85 0.16 6.69
CA LEU A 12 -13.21 -0.71 5.71
C LEU A 12 -13.82 -0.44 4.33
N GLN A 13 -12.98 -0.12 3.35
CA GLN A 13 -13.39 0.22 2.00
C GLN A 13 -13.04 -0.89 1.02
N ASP A 14 -13.94 -1.07 0.05
CA ASP A 14 -13.81 -2.05 -1.03
C ASP A 14 -14.32 -1.41 -2.34
N PRO A 15 -13.54 -0.50 -2.97
CA PRO A 15 -13.97 0.15 -4.19
C PRO A 15 -14.33 -0.86 -5.30
N PRO A 16 -15.38 -0.60 -6.09
CA PRO A 16 -15.75 -1.44 -7.21
C PRO A 16 -14.71 -1.33 -8.33
N GLY A 17 -14.55 -2.39 -9.12
CA GLY A 17 -13.59 -2.43 -10.23
C GLY A 17 -12.52 -3.51 -10.06
N GLU A 18 -11.78 -3.78 -11.14
CA GLU A 18 -10.64 -4.70 -11.12
C GLU A 18 -9.43 -4.05 -10.43
N ASP A 19 -9.22 -2.76 -10.67
CA ASP A 19 -8.24 -1.87 -10.06
C ASP A 19 -8.90 -0.59 -9.53
N PHE A 20 -8.22 0.10 -8.61
CA PHE A 20 -8.65 1.39 -8.05
C PHE A 20 -7.44 2.17 -7.53
N SER A 21 -7.64 3.44 -7.23
CA SER A 21 -6.58 4.39 -6.88
C SER A 21 -6.91 5.16 -5.60
N ALA A 22 -6.01 6.03 -5.15
CA ALA A 22 -6.20 6.94 -4.04
C ALA A 22 -7.39 7.88 -4.26
N SER A 23 -7.73 8.19 -5.51
CA SER A 23 -8.88 9.03 -5.84
C SER A 23 -10.23 8.33 -5.63
N ASP A 24 -10.23 7.01 -5.54
CA ASP A 24 -11.43 6.19 -5.31
C ASP A 24 -11.68 5.91 -3.82
N LEU A 25 -10.78 6.37 -2.94
CA LEU A 25 -10.84 6.16 -1.50
C LEU A 25 -11.37 7.40 -0.77
N SER A 26 -12.14 7.14 0.28
CA SER A 26 -12.54 8.15 1.27
C SER A 26 -11.46 8.25 2.35
N TRP A 27 -10.73 9.36 2.35
CA TRP A 27 -9.63 9.61 3.29
C TRP A 27 -10.13 10.23 4.59
N THR A 28 -9.57 9.78 5.70
CA THR A 28 -9.91 10.23 7.04
C THR A 28 -8.67 10.74 7.75
N LYS A 29 -8.76 11.91 8.38
CA LYS A 29 -7.65 12.48 9.16
C LYS A 29 -7.53 11.79 10.50
N VAL A 30 -6.44 11.06 10.68
CA VAL A 30 -6.10 10.37 11.92
C VAL A 30 -4.86 11.01 12.52
N GLY A 31 -4.89 11.32 13.81
CA GLY A 31 -3.72 11.87 14.49
C GLY A 31 -4.07 12.69 15.71
N ASN A 32 -3.24 13.69 16.00
CA ASN A 32 -3.45 14.68 17.04
C ASN A 32 -3.28 16.11 16.45
N VAL A 33 -3.38 17.12 17.32
CA VAL A 33 -3.32 18.53 16.89
C VAL A 33 -1.97 18.91 16.25
N GLU A 34 -0.89 18.21 16.60
CA GLU A 34 0.47 18.51 16.10
C GLU A 34 0.83 17.70 14.86
N ARG A 35 0.25 16.50 14.69
CA ARG A 35 0.54 15.58 13.59
C ARG A 35 -0.72 14.83 13.20
N TYR A 36 -1.12 14.95 11.94
CA TYR A 36 -2.21 14.18 11.35
C TYR A 36 -1.76 13.60 10.01
N ASP A 37 -2.26 12.42 9.72
CA ASP A 37 -2.10 11.72 8.46
C ASP A 37 -3.48 11.47 7.85
N ASP A 38 -3.57 11.56 6.52
CA ASP A 38 -4.74 11.12 5.78
C ASP A 38 -4.65 9.60 5.60
N VAL A 39 -5.63 8.87 6.14
CA VAL A 39 -5.63 7.40 6.17
C VAL A 39 -6.93 6.86 5.57
N ALA A 40 -6.81 5.78 4.82
CA ALA A 40 -7.93 4.96 4.35
C ALA A 40 -7.65 3.49 4.66
N LEU A 41 -8.70 2.73 4.99
CA LEU A 41 -8.59 1.31 5.32
C LEU A 41 -9.15 0.48 4.16
N ILE A 42 -8.36 -0.43 3.62
CA ILE A 42 -8.77 -1.37 2.55
C ILE A 42 -8.52 -2.82 2.94
N LEU A 43 -9.22 -3.74 2.28
CA LEU A 43 -8.97 -5.17 2.40
C LEU A 43 -7.55 -5.52 1.94
N TYR A 44 -6.84 -6.36 2.71
CA TYR A 44 -5.49 -6.81 2.33
C TYR A 44 -5.45 -7.49 0.95
N ASP A 45 -6.48 -8.29 0.64
CA ASP A 45 -6.61 -8.98 -0.65
C ASP A 45 -6.79 -8.01 -1.83
N ARG A 46 -7.15 -6.75 -1.57
CA ARG A 46 -7.32 -5.70 -2.57
C ARG A 46 -6.08 -4.80 -2.74
N VAL A 47 -5.00 -5.04 -1.99
CA VAL A 47 -3.76 -4.22 -2.09
C VAL A 47 -3.14 -4.27 -3.49
N ASP A 48 -3.17 -5.43 -4.16
CA ASP A 48 -2.67 -5.53 -5.54
C ASP A 48 -3.49 -4.64 -6.50
N ALA A 49 -4.82 -4.65 -6.37
CA ALA A 49 -5.73 -3.83 -7.18
C ALA A 49 -5.50 -2.32 -6.98
N PHE A 50 -5.24 -1.91 -5.73
CA PHE A 50 -4.86 -0.54 -5.40
C PHE A 50 -3.54 -0.13 -6.09
N ILE A 51 -2.52 -0.98 -5.99
CA ILE A 51 -1.19 -0.68 -6.54
C ILE A 51 -1.24 -0.58 -8.06
N ILE A 52 -2.00 -1.45 -8.73
CA ILE A 52 -2.18 -1.41 -10.18
C ILE A 52 -2.84 -0.08 -10.59
N GLY A 53 -3.95 0.29 -9.94
CA GLY A 53 -4.65 1.54 -10.27
C GLY A 53 -3.79 2.78 -10.00
N GLU A 54 -3.04 2.81 -8.90
CA GLU A 54 -2.09 3.89 -8.60
C GLU A 54 -0.95 3.97 -9.64
N CYS A 55 -0.40 2.84 -10.10
CA CYS A 55 0.64 2.83 -11.13
C CYS A 55 0.13 3.31 -12.49
N CYS A 56 -1.17 3.12 -12.77
CA CYS A 56 -1.82 3.55 -14.01
C CYS A 56 -2.20 5.04 -14.00
N ASN A 57 -2.08 5.73 -12.87
CA ASN A 57 -2.34 7.17 -12.79
C ASN A 57 -1.25 7.96 -13.52
N VAL A 58 -1.60 8.50 -14.70
CA VAL A 58 -0.69 9.26 -15.56
C VAL A 58 -0.29 10.62 -14.99
N GLU A 59 -1.10 11.21 -14.10
CA GLU A 59 -0.80 12.52 -13.50
C GLU A 59 0.26 12.40 -12.40
N PHE A 60 0.21 11.30 -11.64
CA PHE A 60 1.10 11.00 -10.53
C PHE A 60 1.57 9.56 -10.64
N PRO A 61 2.48 9.25 -11.58
CA PRO A 61 2.95 7.88 -11.75
C PRO A 61 3.65 7.45 -10.47
N THR A 62 3.00 6.62 -9.67
CA THR A 62 3.62 6.01 -8.51
C THR A 62 4.21 4.68 -8.96
N ARG A 63 5.53 4.50 -8.81
CA ARG A 63 6.17 3.22 -9.10
C ARG A 63 6.40 2.47 -7.80
N PHE A 64 5.89 1.26 -7.75
CA PHE A 64 6.16 0.32 -6.67
C PHE A 64 7.14 -0.73 -7.15
N HIS A 65 8.25 -0.90 -6.44
CA HIS A 65 9.03 -2.11 -6.49
C HIS A 65 8.32 -3.17 -5.65
N ILE A 66 7.92 -4.26 -6.30
CA ILE A 66 7.16 -5.34 -5.67
C ILE A 66 8.05 -6.58 -5.60
N GLU A 67 8.44 -6.96 -4.39
CA GLU A 67 9.13 -8.23 -4.17
C GLU A 67 8.19 -9.25 -3.55
N ARG A 68 8.09 -10.43 -4.17
CA ARG A 68 7.38 -11.57 -3.60
C ARG A 68 8.40 -12.64 -3.27
N GLY A 69 8.44 -13.08 -2.02
CA GLY A 69 9.44 -14.01 -1.54
C GLY A 69 8.88 -14.97 -0.51
N ARG A 70 9.41 -16.19 -0.48
CA ARG A 70 9.24 -17.08 0.67
C ARG A 70 10.43 -16.89 1.58
N LYS A 71 10.20 -16.74 2.88
CA LYS A 71 11.29 -16.61 3.84
C LYS A 71 12.24 -17.83 3.79
N ARG A 72 11.72 -19.03 3.47
CA ARG A 72 12.46 -20.28 3.22
C ARG A 72 11.72 -21.24 2.28
N SER A 73 12.42 -22.20 1.66
CA SER A 73 11.84 -23.26 0.83
C SER A 73 11.13 -24.34 1.67
N ARG A 74 9.90 -24.72 1.30
CA ARG A 74 9.11 -25.78 1.98
C ARG A 74 9.93 -27.08 2.13
N GLY A 75 10.03 -27.60 3.35
CA GLY A 75 10.79 -28.83 3.66
C GLY A 75 12.24 -28.59 4.11
N SER A 76 12.72 -27.35 4.15
CA SER A 76 14.08 -27.02 4.63
C SER A 76 14.25 -27.02 6.16
N LEU A 77 13.18 -27.17 6.94
CA LEU A 77 13.21 -27.09 8.40
C LEU A 77 12.89 -28.44 9.02
N LYS A 78 13.63 -28.78 10.08
CA LYS A 78 13.40 -29.99 10.90
C LYS A 78 12.17 -29.84 11.81
N GLU A 79 11.82 -28.61 12.19
CA GLU A 79 10.64 -28.28 12.97
C GLU A 79 9.87 -27.15 12.27
N TYR A 80 8.54 -27.26 12.25
CA TYR A 80 7.65 -26.30 11.59
C TYR A 80 7.17 -25.26 12.61
N LYS A 81 7.47 -23.98 12.39
CA LYS A 81 6.69 -22.86 12.95
C LYS A 81 5.87 -22.21 11.85
N HIS A 82 4.69 -21.73 12.20
CA HIS A 82 3.72 -21.17 11.27
C HIS A 82 4.32 -20.09 10.35
N ASP A 83 5.20 -19.24 10.89
CA ASP A 83 5.77 -18.09 10.18
C ASP A 83 7.07 -18.42 9.43
N ASP A 84 7.59 -19.63 9.55
CA ASP A 84 8.89 -19.99 8.99
C ASP A 84 8.86 -20.17 7.45
N TYR A 85 7.68 -20.41 6.90
CA TYR A 85 7.43 -20.50 5.45
C TYR A 85 6.63 -19.32 4.91
N LEU A 86 6.49 -18.25 5.69
CA LEU A 86 5.67 -17.11 5.33
C LEU A 86 6.10 -16.54 3.96
N GLU A 87 5.14 -16.47 3.05
CA GLU A 87 5.24 -15.75 1.81
C GLU A 87 4.95 -14.27 2.12
N TYR A 88 5.91 -13.41 1.81
CA TYR A 88 5.75 -11.97 1.99
C TYR A 88 5.66 -11.29 0.64
N ARG A 89 5.00 -10.13 0.65
CA ARG A 89 5.06 -9.15 -0.42
C ARG A 89 5.60 -7.86 0.18
N LEU A 90 6.73 -7.41 -0.33
CA LEU A 90 7.29 -6.11 -0.01
C LEU A 90 6.85 -5.14 -1.11
N TYR A 91 6.31 -4.01 -0.70
CA TYR A 91 5.97 -2.90 -1.58
C TYR A 91 6.86 -1.74 -1.19
N GLU A 92 7.77 -1.35 -2.07
CA GLU A 92 8.65 -0.22 -1.87
C GLU A 92 8.31 0.85 -2.91
N LEU A 93 7.96 2.05 -2.44
CA LEU A 93 7.83 3.20 -3.34
C LEU A 93 9.23 3.52 -3.87
N SER A 94 9.44 3.34 -5.17
CA SER A 94 10.59 3.95 -5.82
C SER A 94 10.29 5.43 -5.99
N GLU A 95 11.04 6.30 -5.34
CA GLU A 95 10.93 7.74 -5.54
C GLU A 95 11.14 8.05 -7.03
N LEU A 96 10.07 8.47 -7.70
CA LEU A 96 10.12 8.96 -9.07
C LEU A 96 10.62 10.41 -9.11
N MET A 97 11.68 10.73 -8.36
CA MET A 97 12.29 12.06 -8.35
C MET A 97 13.25 12.31 -9.52
N ASP A 98 13.70 11.27 -10.24
CA ASP A 98 14.72 11.44 -11.28
C ASP A 98 14.20 11.67 -12.73
N LEU A 99 12.90 11.50 -13.01
CA LEU A 99 12.42 11.48 -14.41
C LEU A 99 11.72 12.75 -14.91
N LYS A 100 11.53 13.78 -14.07
CA LYS A 100 11.10 15.10 -14.56
C LYS A 100 12.26 16.06 -14.84
N MET A 101 13.49 15.65 -14.52
CA MET A 101 14.70 16.47 -14.71
C MET A 101 15.45 16.20 -16.03
N GLU A 102 15.13 15.15 -16.80
CA GLU A 102 15.84 14.85 -18.05
C GLU A 102 14.92 14.34 -19.17
N SER A 103 14.43 15.27 -20.01
CA SER A 103 14.10 15.11 -21.45
C SER A 103 13.37 16.39 -21.89
N SER A 104 14.09 17.50 -22.18
CA SER A 104 14.62 17.91 -23.50
C SER A 104 13.51 18.17 -24.53
N LEU A 105 13.30 19.36 -25.09
CA LEU A 105 14.21 20.45 -25.52
C LEU A 105 13.64 21.85 -25.23
#